data_AF-A0A6N4E2H9-F1
#
_entry.id   AF-A0A6N4E2H9-F1
#
_cell.length_a   1.000
_cell.length_b   1.000
_cell.length_c   1.000
_cell.angle_alpha   90.00
_cell.angle_beta   90.00
_cell.angle_gamma   90.00
#
_symmetry.space_group_name_H-M   'P 1'
#
loop_
_entity.id
_entity.type
_entity.pdbx_description
1 polymer ?
#
loop_
_entity_poly.entity_id
_entity_poly.type
_entity_poly.pdbx_seq_one_letter_code
_entity_poly.pdbx_strand_id
1 'polypeptide(L)'
;MRKTPIPTEAGQAGVARDNIQSVSGQDVLKISLRKLVAGRIDLLSYELNVATHAAKSNGYDPGRFERVYTLKEGELYFAFNKETADALIGRWQQALDAMKADGTHQRILDSYR
;
A
#
# COMPACT_ATOMS: atom_id res chain seq x y z
N MET A 1 -23.94 2.21 13.03
CA MET A 1 -22.91 1.53 12.21
C MET A 1 -21.94 0.83 13.15
N ARG A 2 -21.96 -0.51 13.21
CA ARG A 2 -20.96 -1.26 14.00
C ARG A 2 -19.69 -1.31 13.16
N LYS A 3 -18.61 -0.70 13.64
CA LYS A 3 -17.27 -0.93 13.08
C LYS A 3 -16.92 -2.38 13.38
N THR A 4 -17.04 -3.26 12.39
CA THR A 4 -16.46 -4.60 12.48
C THR A 4 -14.98 -4.43 12.81
N PRO A 5 -14.43 -5.11 13.83
CA PRO A 5 -13.00 -5.03 14.10
C PRO A 5 -12.28 -5.54 12.86
N ILE A 6 -11.39 -4.73 12.29
CA ILE A 6 -10.47 -5.24 11.26
C ILE A 6 -9.61 -6.29 11.98
N PRO A 7 -9.64 -7.56 11.57
CA PRO A 7 -8.68 -8.53 12.08
C PRO A 7 -7.30 -7.97 11.76
N THR A 8 -6.50 -7.66 12.77
CA THR A 8 -5.12 -7.28 12.51
C THR A 8 -4.41 -8.53 12.01
N GLU A 9 -4.13 -8.61 10.71
CA GLU A 9 -3.36 -9.70 10.09
C GLU A 9 -2.02 -9.90 10.83
N ALA A 10 -1.46 -8.83 11.41
CA ALA A 10 -0.31 -8.89 12.31
C ALA A 10 -0.52 -9.79 13.56
N GLY A 11 -1.74 -9.86 14.10
CA GLY A 11 -2.08 -10.76 15.20
C GLY A 11 -2.09 -12.23 14.79
N GLN A 12 -2.43 -12.52 13.53
CA GLN A 12 -2.31 -13.88 12.96
C GLN A 12 -0.84 -14.22 12.66
N ALA A 13 -0.01 -13.21 12.38
CA ALA A 13 1.45 -13.34 12.26
C ALA A 13 2.20 -13.42 13.62
N GLY A 14 1.47 -13.58 14.73
CA GLY A 14 2.05 -13.81 16.06
C GLY A 14 2.38 -12.55 16.88
N VAL A 15 2.03 -11.36 16.41
CA VAL A 15 2.24 -10.12 17.15
C VAL A 15 1.12 -9.94 18.18
N ALA A 16 1.46 -9.92 19.47
CA ALA A 16 0.49 -9.64 20.53
C ALA A 16 -0.20 -8.28 20.31
N ARG A 17 -1.53 -8.22 20.51
CA ARG A 17 -2.31 -7.01 20.22
C ARG A 17 -1.81 -5.76 20.96
N ASP A 18 -1.33 -5.93 22.19
CA ASP A 18 -0.81 -4.83 23.01
C ASP A 18 0.52 -4.25 22.46
N ASN A 19 1.18 -4.99 21.57
CA ASN A 19 2.39 -4.55 20.86
C ASN A 19 2.08 -3.92 19.48
N ILE A 20 0.80 -3.78 19.11
CA ILE A 20 0.38 -3.18 17.84
C ILE A 20 -0.08 -1.75 18.09
N GLN A 21 0.68 -0.77 17.56
CA GLN A 21 0.24 0.62 17.51
C GLN A 21 -0.48 0.91 16.19
N SER A 22 -1.72 1.40 16.27
CA SER A 22 -2.41 2.03 15.14
C SER A 22 -2.12 3.53 15.11
N VAL A 23 -1.76 4.06 13.94
CA VAL A 23 -1.56 5.49 13.70
C VAL A 23 -2.55 5.94 12.64
N SER A 24 -3.36 6.95 12.95
CA SER A 24 -4.37 7.52 12.06
C SER A 24 -4.23 9.03 11.96
N GLY A 25 -4.58 9.61 10.81
CA GLY A 25 -4.53 11.05 10.58
C GLY A 25 -3.71 11.40 9.33
N GLN A 26 -3.22 12.64 9.28
CA GLN A 26 -2.29 13.08 8.25
C GLN A 26 -0.87 12.59 8.57
N ASP A 27 -0.02 12.46 7.54
CA ASP A 27 1.41 12.12 7.69
C ASP A 27 1.72 10.80 8.41
N VAL A 28 0.78 9.85 8.45
CA VAL A 28 0.93 8.56 9.16
C VAL A 28 2.23 7.84 8.78
N LEU A 29 2.55 7.77 7.49
CA LEU A 29 3.78 7.13 7.01
C LEU A 29 5.04 7.86 7.45
N LYS A 30 5.05 9.19 7.37
CA LYS A 30 6.18 10.01 7.81
C LYS A 30 6.44 9.85 9.31
N ILE A 31 5.38 9.85 10.12
CA ILE A 31 5.48 9.63 11.58
C ILE A 31 5.98 8.22 11.87
N SER A 32 5.44 7.21 11.21
CA SER A 32 5.82 5.82 11.42
C SER A 32 7.27 5.54 10.98
N LEU A 33 7.70 6.07 9.83
CA LEU A 33 9.10 5.99 9.37
C LEU A 33 10.05 6.65 10.37
N ARG A 34 9.71 7.83 10.89
CA ARG A 34 10.51 8.49 11.94
C ARG A 34 10.62 7.66 13.21
N LYS A 35 9.54 6.98 13.62
CA LYS A 35 9.55 6.08 14.79
C LYS A 35 10.43 4.87 14.53
N LEU A 36 10.34 4.27 13.35
CA LEU A 36 11.15 3.11 12.95
C LEU A 36 12.64 3.46 12.96
N VAL A 37 13.01 4.57 12.30
CA VAL A 37 14.40 5.05 12.26
C VAL A 37 14.92 5.43 13.66
N ALA A 38 14.05 5.93 14.53
CA ALA A 38 14.40 6.26 15.92
C ALA A 38 14.34 5.05 16.87
N GLY A 39 14.10 3.83 16.37
CA GLY A 39 14.03 2.60 17.19
C GLY A 39 12.86 2.56 18.18
N ARG A 40 11.79 3.33 17.94
CA ARG A 40 10.59 3.35 18.82
C ARG A 40 9.57 2.28 18.45
N ILE A 41 9.68 1.74 17.24
CA ILE A 41 8.95 0.57 16.76
C ILE A 41 9.95 -0.28 15.99
N ASP A 42 9.79 -1.59 16.04
CA ASP A 42 10.67 -2.51 15.32
C ASP A 42 10.17 -2.75 13.88
N LEU A 43 8.86 -2.60 13.66
CA LEU A 43 8.19 -2.95 12.40
C LEU A 43 7.16 -1.89 12.00
N LEU A 44 7.03 -1.68 10.69
CA LEU A 44 5.97 -0.90 10.05
C LEU A 44 5.26 -1.80 9.03
N SER A 45 3.93 -1.95 9.17
CA SER A 45 3.10 -2.61 8.17
C SER A 45 2.51 -1.58 7.20
N TYR A 46 2.84 -1.72 5.92
CA TYR A 46 2.29 -0.88 4.86
C TYR A 46 2.49 -1.54 3.48
N GLU A 47 1.79 -1.05 2.46
CA GLU A 47 2.06 -1.46 1.07
C GLU A 47 3.50 -1.06 0.70
N LEU A 48 4.25 -2.00 0.12
CA LEU A 48 5.69 -1.88 -0.04
C LEU A 48 6.09 -0.71 -0.92
N ASN A 49 5.46 -0.54 -2.09
CA ASN A 49 5.85 0.51 -3.03
C ASN A 49 5.58 1.91 -2.47
N VAL A 50 4.45 2.10 -1.79
CA VAL A 50 4.11 3.36 -1.13
C VAL A 50 5.03 3.64 0.05
N ALA A 51 5.40 2.62 0.84
CA ALA A 51 6.37 2.77 1.92
C ALA A 51 7.76 3.17 1.40
N THR A 52 8.24 2.50 0.35
CA THR A 52 9.50 2.81 -0.33
C THR A 52 9.49 4.24 -0.89
N HIS A 53 8.42 4.63 -1.58
CA HIS A 53 8.27 5.99 -2.09
C HIS A 53 8.25 7.02 -0.94
N ALA A 54 7.51 6.74 0.14
CA ALA A 54 7.44 7.64 1.29
C ALA A 54 8.78 7.77 2.01
N ALA A 55 9.57 6.70 2.11
CA ALA A 55 10.93 6.75 2.64
C ALA A 55 11.80 7.71 1.81
N LYS A 56 11.84 7.50 0.49
CA LYS A 56 12.59 8.34 -0.46
C LYS A 56 12.15 9.82 -0.37
N SER A 57 10.86 10.08 -0.42
CA SER A 57 10.28 11.44 -0.35
C SER A 57 10.50 12.14 1.00
N ASN A 58 10.83 11.40 2.06
CA ASN A 58 11.20 11.95 3.37
C ASN A 58 12.73 11.95 3.61
N GLY A 59 13.54 11.70 2.59
CA GLY A 59 15.00 11.77 2.67
C GLY A 59 15.67 10.55 3.29
N TYR A 60 14.95 9.44 3.43
CA TYR A 60 15.52 8.17 3.87
C TYR A 60 15.94 7.32 2.67
N ASP A 61 17.07 6.63 2.80
CA ASP A 61 17.52 5.64 1.83
C ASP A 61 16.66 4.36 1.95
N PRO A 62 15.89 3.97 0.92
CA PRO A 62 15.09 2.76 0.95
C PRO A 62 15.91 1.48 1.16
N GLY A 63 17.19 1.47 0.75
CA GLY A 63 18.10 0.32 0.94
C GLY A 63 18.44 0.03 2.41
N ARG A 64 18.09 0.93 3.33
CA ARG A 64 18.23 0.73 4.78
C ARG A 64 17.02 0.05 5.43
N PHE A 65 15.97 -0.23 4.67
CA PHE A 65 14.79 -0.93 5.14
C PHE A 65 14.70 -2.29 4.44
N GLU A 66 14.23 -3.28 5.17
CA GLU A 66 13.99 -4.62 4.63
C GLU A 66 12.52 -5.02 4.78
N ARG A 67 11.99 -5.72 3.77
CA ARG A 67 10.70 -6.39 3.87
C ARG A 67 10.91 -7.71 4.61
N VAL A 68 10.52 -7.76 5.87
CA VAL A 68 10.66 -8.97 6.71
C VAL A 68 9.46 -9.91 6.62
N TYR A 69 8.28 -9.42 6.27
CA TYR A 69 7.07 -10.24 6.19
C TYR A 69 6.04 -9.62 5.23
N THR A 70 5.35 -10.47 4.47
CA THR A 70 4.22 -10.07 3.62
C THR A 70 2.92 -10.53 4.29
N LEU A 71 2.12 -9.58 4.80
CA LEU A 71 0.83 -9.90 5.41
C LEU A 71 -0.17 -10.46 4.40
N LYS A 72 -0.23 -9.83 3.23
CA LYS A 72 -1.13 -10.18 2.14
C LYS A 72 -0.63 -9.63 0.81
N GLU A 73 -0.86 -10.39 -0.26
CA GLU A 73 -0.70 -9.92 -1.63
C GLU A 73 -2.07 -9.56 -2.22
N GLY A 74 -2.10 -8.55 -3.08
CA GLY A 74 -3.32 -8.11 -3.74
C GLY A 74 -3.02 -7.26 -4.95
N GLU A 75 -3.94 -7.26 -5.90
CA GLU A 75 -3.89 -6.40 -7.07
C GLU A 75 -4.73 -5.14 -6.83
N LEU A 76 -4.36 -4.06 -7.53
CA LEU A 76 -5.12 -2.81 -7.55
C LEU A 76 -6.15 -2.85 -8.68
N TYR A 77 -7.38 -2.46 -8.37
CA TYR A 77 -8.48 -2.39 -9.32
C TYR A 77 -9.11 -1.01 -9.31
N PHE A 78 -9.66 -0.60 -10.46
CA PHE A 78 -10.55 0.55 -10.51
C PHE A 78 -11.89 0.19 -9.87
N ALA A 79 -12.29 0.98 -8.88
CA ALA A 79 -13.63 0.90 -8.31
C ALA A 79 -14.51 1.97 -8.95
N PHE A 80 -15.60 1.54 -9.58
CA PHE A 80 -16.61 2.43 -10.15
C PHE A 80 -17.84 2.51 -9.24
N ASN A 81 -18.58 3.62 -9.34
CA ASN A 81 -19.90 3.71 -8.70
C ASN A 81 -20.82 2.63 -9.29
N LYS A 82 -21.69 2.02 -8.46
CA LYS A 82 -22.63 0.97 -8.88
C LYS A 82 -23.61 1.39 -9.99
N GLU A 83 -23.87 2.68 -10.13
CA GLU A 83 -24.74 3.26 -11.16
C GLU A 83 -23.98 3.63 -12.45
N THR A 84 -22.66 3.42 -12.48
CA THR A 84 -21.85 3.65 -13.68
C THR A 84 -22.26 2.63 -14.75
N ALA A 85 -22.68 3.10 -15.92
CA ALA A 85 -23.13 2.22 -16.99
C ALA A 85 -22.04 1.24 -17.44
N ASP A 86 -22.40 -0.04 -17.60
CA ASP A 86 -21.47 -1.12 -18.00
C ASP A 86 -20.74 -0.82 -19.31
N ALA A 87 -21.40 -0.17 -20.26
CA ALA A 87 -20.78 0.24 -21.52
C ALA A 87 -19.60 1.21 -21.31
N LEU A 88 -19.68 2.09 -20.31
CA LEU A 88 -18.57 2.99 -19.97
C LEU A 88 -17.44 2.22 -19.28
N ILE A 89 -17.76 1.33 -18.35
CA ILE A 89 -16.79 0.46 -17.68
C ILE A 89 -16.05 -0.40 -18.72
N GLY A 90 -16.78 -0.95 -19.70
CA GLY A 90 -16.21 -1.74 -20.80
C GLY A 90 -15.20 -0.96 -21.63
N ARG A 91 -15.47 0.32 -21.95
CA ARG A 91 -14.50 1.17 -22.66
C ARG A 91 -13.24 1.43 -21.84
N TRP A 92 -13.37 1.64 -20.54
CA TRP A 92 -12.21 1.77 -19.64
C TRP A 92 -11.36 0.50 -19.62
N GLN A 93 -12.01 -0.66 -19.50
CA GLN A 93 -11.31 -1.94 -19.49
C GLN A 93 -10.57 -2.19 -20.81
N GLN A 94 -11.23 -1.97 -21.95
CA GLN A 94 -10.61 -2.11 -23.28
C GLN A 94 -9.40 -1.21 -23.47
N ALA A 95 -9.48 0.05 -23.02
CA ALA A 95 -8.35 0.98 -23.10
C ALA A 95 -7.17 0.52 -22.23
N LEU A 96 -7.44 0.07 -21.00
CA LEU A 96 -6.40 -0.47 -20.12
C LEU A 96 -5.75 -1.73 -20.69
N ASP A 97 -6.55 -2.63 -21.26
CA ASP A 97 -6.04 -3.87 -21.87
C ASP A 97 -5.18 -3.58 -23.10
N ALA A 98 -5.58 -2.62 -23.94
CA ALA A 98 -4.76 -2.16 -25.05
C ALA A 98 -3.41 -1.58 -24.58
N MET A 99 -3.40 -0.75 -23.53
CA MET A 99 -2.18 -0.20 -22.94
C MET A 99 -1.27 -1.27 -22.30
N LYS A 100 -1.86 -2.37 -21.80
CA LYS A 100 -1.09 -3.51 -21.29
C LYS A 100 -0.48 -4.30 -22.45
N ALA A 101 -1.24 -4.53 -23.51
CA ALA A 101 -0.81 -5.29 -24.68
C ALA A 101 0.30 -4.59 -25.47
N ASP A 102 0.27 -3.27 -25.59
CA ASP A 102 1.29 -2.49 -26.31
C ASP A 102 2.51 -2.11 -25.44
N GLY A 103 2.52 -2.50 -24.16
CA GLY A 103 3.61 -2.24 -23.22
C GLY A 103 3.63 -0.82 -22.62
N THR A 104 2.73 0.08 -23.02
CA THR A 104 2.62 1.44 -22.46
C THR A 104 2.43 1.41 -20.96
N HIS A 105 1.59 0.50 -20.45
CA HIS A 105 1.34 0.33 -19.03
C HIS A 105 2.63 0.00 -18.25
N GLN A 106 3.41 -0.96 -18.74
CA GLN A 106 4.66 -1.38 -18.08
C GLN A 106 5.70 -0.25 -18.08
N ARG A 107 5.85 0.45 -19.20
CA ARG A 107 6.75 1.60 -19.32
C ARG A 107 6.41 2.72 -18.32
N ILE A 108 5.12 2.95 -18.05
CA ILE A 108 4.69 3.92 -17.02
C ILE A 108 5.11 3.42 -15.64
N LEU A 109 4.84 2.15 -15.31
CA LEU A 109 5.24 1.59 -14.00
C LEU A 109 6.74 1.66 -13.74
N ASP A 110 7.56 1.39 -14.75
CA ASP A 110 9.01 1.42 -14.60
C ASP A 110 9.56 2.83 -14.34
N SER A 111 8.81 3.89 -14.68
CA SER A 111 9.22 5.27 -14.36
C SER A 111 9.07 5.64 -12.87
N TYR A 112 8.34 4.82 -12.10
CA TYR A 112 8.12 5.01 -10.65
C TYR A 112 8.98 4.09 -9.78
N ARG A 113 9.73 3.16 -10.38
CA ARG A 113 10.70 2.30 -9.70
C ARG A 113 12.06 2.99 -9.63
#